data_AF-A0AAP5QFM5-F1
#
_entry.id   AF-A0AAP5QFM5-F1
#
_cell.length_a   1.000
_cell.length_b   1.000
_cell.length_c   1.000
_cell.angle_alpha   90.00
_cell.angle_beta   90.00
_cell.angle_gamma   90.00
#
_symmetry.space_group_name_H-M   'P 1'
#
loop_
_entity.id
_entity.type
_entity.pdbx_description
1 polymer ?
#
loop_
_entity_poly.entity_id
_entity_poly.type
_entity_poly.pdbx_seq_one_letter_code
_entity_poly.pdbx_strand_id
1 'polypeptide(L)'
;MSLTATIIAKLSGVDPDTARRALDTASALDDPGATPPDEFAQGPGARCYALATIAEYRPLLFWGGLLGVVAIPVLLLVKVLHG
;
A
#
# COMPACT_ATOMS: atom_id res chain seq x y z
N MET A 1 2.14 -7.77 14.91
CA MET A 1 1.42 -7.39 13.69
C MET A 1 1.96 -6.06 13.21
N SER A 2 2.28 -5.92 11.92
CA SER A 2 2.77 -4.65 11.34
C SER A 2 1.58 -3.77 10.94
N LEU A 3 1.64 -2.48 11.28
CA LEU A 3 0.65 -1.49 10.87
C LEU A 3 0.58 -1.40 9.33
N THR A 4 1.75 -1.41 8.67
CA THR A 4 1.86 -1.36 7.21
C THR A 4 1.14 -2.53 6.55
N ALA A 5 1.37 -3.76 7.02
CA ALA A 5 0.70 -4.96 6.51
C ALA A 5 -0.83 -4.86 6.64
N THR A 6 -1.31 -4.32 7.77
CA THR A 6 -2.74 -4.15 8.03
C THR A 6 -3.38 -3.13 7.08
N ILE A 7 -2.71 -1.99 6.85
CA ILE A 7 -3.17 -0.96 5.92
C ILE A 7 -3.19 -1.51 4.50
N ILE A 8 -2.11 -2.15 4.04
CA ILE A 8 -2.02 -2.74 2.70
C ILE A 8 -3.11 -3.78 2.48
N ALA A 9 -3.34 -4.67 3.45
CA ALA A 9 -4.40 -5.67 3.40
C ALA A 9 -5.77 -5.03 3.19
N LYS A 10 -6.09 -3.98 3.96
CA LYS A 10 -7.36 -3.25 3.86
C LYS A 10 -7.52 -2.55 2.51
N LEU A 11 -6.48 -1.86 2.04
CA LEU A 11 -6.53 -1.13 0.76
C LEU A 11 -6.62 -2.08 -0.45
N SER A 12 -6.03 -3.27 -0.34
CA SER A 12 -5.97 -4.24 -1.43
C SER A 12 -7.14 -5.23 -1.43
N GLY A 13 -7.87 -5.34 -0.31
CA GLY A 13 -8.94 -6.33 -0.14
C GLY A 13 -8.43 -7.76 0.03
N VAL A 14 -7.26 -7.93 0.65
CA VAL A 14 -6.65 -9.25 0.95
C VAL A 14 -6.54 -9.48 2.45
N ASP A 15 -6.21 -10.71 2.83
CA ASP A 15 -5.94 -11.06 4.23
C ASP A 15 -4.60 -10.45 4.72
N PRO A 16 -4.50 -10.04 6.00
CA PRO A 16 -3.25 -9.54 6.59
C PRO A 16 -2.05 -10.47 6.42
N ASP A 17 -2.24 -11.80 6.42
CA ASP A 17 -1.15 -12.74 6.20
C ASP A 17 -0.61 -12.68 4.76
N THR A 18 -1.49 -12.47 3.77
CA THR A 18 -1.10 -12.25 2.37
C THR A 18 -0.32 -10.95 2.22
N ALA A 19 -0.74 -9.87 2.89
CA ALA A 19 -0.01 -8.60 2.87
C ALA A 19 1.35 -8.68 3.55
N ARG A 20 1.46 -9.49 4.60
CA ARG A 20 2.75 -9.76 5.23
C ARG A 20 3.70 -10.50 4.30
N ARG A 21 3.23 -11.57 3.64
CA ARG A 21 4.04 -12.28 2.64
C ARG A 21 4.48 -11.35 1.51
N ALA A 22 3.59 -10.49 1.01
CA ALA A 22 3.95 -9.53 -0.01
C ALA A 22 5.06 -8.56 0.42
N LEU A 23 5.04 -8.09 1.68
CA LEU A 23 6.11 -7.26 2.26
C LEU A 23 7.42 -8.04 2.41
N ASP A 24 7.36 -9.25 2.96
CA ASP A 24 8.54 -10.11 3.12
C ASP A 24 9.17 -10.39 1.73
N THR A 25 8.36 -10.71 0.73
CA THR A 25 8.81 -10.93 -0.65
C THR A 25 9.36 -9.66 -1.30
N ALA A 26 8.72 -8.51 -1.10
CA ALA A 26 9.21 -7.22 -1.63
C ALA A 26 10.56 -6.82 -1.02
N SER A 27 10.78 -7.11 0.26
CA SER A 27 12.06 -6.88 0.95
C SER A 27 13.16 -7.86 0.55
N ALA A 28 12.78 -9.06 0.08
CA ALA A 28 13.71 -10.08 -0.37
C ALA A 28 14.15 -9.89 -1.83
N LEU A 29 13.41 -9.11 -2.62
CA LEU A 29 13.86 -8.68 -3.95
C LEU A 29 14.80 -7.49 -3.79
N ASP A 30 15.92 -7.50 -4.52
CA ASP A 30 16.88 -6.39 -4.56
C ASP A 30 16.50 -5.32 -5.61
N ASP A 31 15.76 -5.72 -6.65
CA ASP A 31 15.33 -4.84 -7.73
C ASP A 31 13.80 -4.59 -7.67
N PRO A 32 13.36 -3.35 -7.41
CA PRO A 32 11.94 -2.99 -7.37
C PRO A 32 11.25 -3.06 -8.75
N GLY A 33 12.01 -3.13 -9.84
CA GLY A 33 11.51 -3.27 -11.21
C GLY A 33 11.45 -4.72 -11.70
N ALA A 34 11.90 -5.68 -10.89
CA ALA A 34 11.85 -7.09 -11.26
C ALA A 34 10.40 -7.58 -11.41
N THR A 35 10.22 -8.59 -12.28
CA THR A 35 8.91 -9.19 -12.51
C THR A 35 8.34 -9.73 -11.19
N PRO A 36 7.12 -9.33 -10.79
CA PRO A 36 6.51 -9.81 -9.57
C PRO A 36 6.28 -11.34 -9.65
N PRO A 37 6.38 -12.07 -8.52
CA PRO A 37 6.06 -13.49 -8.48
C PRO A 37 4.65 -13.79 -9.01
N ASP A 38 4.45 -14.94 -9.64
CA ASP A 38 3.17 -15.34 -10.26
C ASP A 38 1.98 -15.27 -9.27
N GLU A 39 2.23 -15.55 -7.99
CA GLU A 39 1.23 -15.44 -6.91
C GLU A 39 0.67 -14.03 -6.72
N PHE A 40 1.40 -12.99 -7.14
CA PHE A 40 1.01 -11.59 -7.10
C PHE A 40 0.83 -10.97 -8.48
N ALA A 41 0.85 -11.75 -9.56
CA ALA A 41 0.76 -11.20 -10.91
C ALA A 41 -0.64 -10.62 -11.24
N GLN A 42 -1.70 -11.05 -10.55
CA GLN A 42 -3.08 -10.69 -10.89
C GLN A 42 -3.98 -10.41 -9.68
N GLY A 43 -5.06 -9.65 -9.92
CA GLY A 43 -6.14 -9.46 -8.97
C GLY A 43 -5.78 -8.64 -7.72
N PRO A 44 -6.44 -8.91 -6.58
CA PRO A 44 -6.14 -8.26 -5.29
C PRO A 44 -4.70 -8.45 -4.82
N GLY A 45 -4.09 -9.60 -5.14
CA GLY A 45 -2.69 -9.90 -4.84
C GLY A 45 -1.72 -8.95 -5.53
N ALA A 46 -1.99 -8.56 -6.79
CA ALA A 46 -1.17 -7.60 -7.52
C ALA A 46 -1.15 -6.20 -6.88
N ARG A 47 -2.32 -5.73 -6.42
CA ARG A 47 -2.43 -4.44 -5.71
C ARG A 47 -1.68 -4.48 -4.38
N CYS A 48 -1.83 -5.59 -3.67
CA CYS A 48 -1.14 -5.84 -2.41
C CYS A 48 0.38 -5.79 -2.59
N TYR A 49 0.90 -6.49 -3.59
CA TYR A 49 2.33 -6.52 -3.87
C TYR A 49 2.86 -5.16 -4.33
N ALA A 50 2.15 -4.47 -5.22
CA ALA A 50 2.53 -3.12 -5.64
C ALA A 50 2.61 -2.15 -4.45
N LEU A 51 1.63 -2.18 -3.54
CA LEU A 51 1.67 -1.36 -2.32
C LEU A 51 2.81 -1.76 -1.38
N ALA A 52 3.12 -3.05 -1.27
CA ALA A 52 4.24 -3.55 -0.49
C ALA A 52 5.58 -3.05 -1.05
N THR A 53 5.79 -3.13 -2.36
CA THR A 53 6.99 -2.58 -3.02
C THR A 53 7.09 -1.06 -2.83
N ILE A 54 6.00 -0.31 -2.95
CA ILE A 54 6.04 1.14 -2.70
C ILE A 54 6.37 1.43 -1.22
N ALA A 55 5.79 0.67 -0.28
CA ALA A 55 6.06 0.84 1.14
C ALA A 55 7.53 0.56 1.49
N GLU A 56 8.15 -0.43 0.85
CA GLU A 56 9.55 -0.82 1.06
C GLU A 56 10.53 0.18 0.43
N TYR A 57 10.39 0.45 -0.88
CA TYR A 57 11.38 1.21 -1.64
C TYR A 57 11.14 2.72 -1.66
N ARG A 58 9.90 3.14 -1.44
CA ARG A 58 9.47 4.55 -1.50
C ARG A 58 8.51 4.89 -0.36
N PRO A 59 8.92 4.72 0.91
CA PRO A 59 8.03 4.90 2.07
C PRO A 59 7.40 6.30 2.12
N LEU A 60 8.11 7.33 1.66
CA LEU A 60 7.58 8.69 1.57
C LEU A 60 6.36 8.80 0.64
N LEU A 61 6.36 8.08 -0.49
CA LEU A 61 5.22 8.06 -1.41
C LEU A 61 4.05 7.26 -0.82
N PHE A 62 4.33 6.15 -0.15
CA PHE A 62 3.29 5.36 0.52
C PHE A 62 2.56 6.19 1.59
N TRP A 63 3.30 6.74 2.55
CA TRP A 63 2.73 7.52 3.65
C TRP A 63 2.18 8.87 3.19
N GLY A 64 2.83 9.52 2.21
CA GLY A 64 2.32 10.75 1.61
C GLY A 64 1.01 10.53 0.86
N GLY A 65 0.89 9.44 0.10
CA GLY A 65 -0.36 9.04 -0.55
C GLY A 65 -1.47 8.77 0.46
N LEU A 66 -1.16 8.03 1.54
CA LEU A 66 -2.11 7.76 2.62
C LEU A 66 -2.58 9.05 3.32
N LEU A 67 -1.65 9.98 3.58
CA LEU A 67 -2.00 11.30 4.12
C LEU A 67 -2.92 12.06 3.16
N GLY A 68 -2.64 12.02 1.86
CA GLY A 68 -3.49 12.65 0.83
C GLY A 68 -4.92 12.11 0.85
N VAL A 69 -5.09 10.78 0.98
CA VAL A 69 -6.41 10.13 1.07
C VAL A 69 -7.24 10.67 2.23
N VAL A 70 -6.62 11.03 3.36
CA VAL A 70 -7.32 11.58 4.54
C VAL A 70 -7.43 13.11 4.47
N ALA A 71 -6.35 13.79 4.09
CA ALA A 71 -6.25 15.26 4.11
C ALA A 71 -7.18 15.89 3.07
N ILE A 72 -7.28 15.34 1.87
CA ILE A 72 -8.14 15.89 0.80
C ILE A 72 -9.61 15.97 1.24
N PRO A 73 -10.27 14.89 1.70
CA PRO A 73 -11.67 14.98 2.13
C PRO A 73 -11.85 15.89 3.35
N VAL A 74 -10.88 15.92 4.28
CA VAL A 74 -10.93 16.84 5.43
C VAL A 74 -10.87 18.29 4.97
N LEU A 75 -9.96 18.64 4.06
CA LEU A 75 -9.84 20.00 3.53
C LEU A 75 -11.07 20.41 2.73
N LEU A 76 -11.66 19.50 1.96
CA LEU A 76 -12.94 19.73 1.28
C LEU A 76 -14.06 20.01 2.28
N LEU A 77 -14.16 19.23 3.36
CA LEU A 77 -15.16 19.43 4.40
C LEU A 77 -14.98 20.78 5.11
N VAL A 78 -13.74 21.13 5.47
CA VAL A 78 -13.42 22.44 6.06
C VAL A 78 -13.81 23.58 5.11
N LYS A 79 -13.53 23.44 3.82
CA LYS A 79 -13.90 24.43 2.80
C LYS A 79 -15.42 24.59 2.68
N VAL A 80 -16.19 23.50 2.76
CA VAL A 80 -17.66 23.54 2.73
C VAL A 80 -18.24 24.16 4.02
N LEU A 81 -17.59 23.98 5.16
CA LEU A 81 -18.05 24.53 6.44
C LEU A 81 -17.72 26.02 6.63
N HIS A 82 -16.65 26.50 5.99
CA HIS A 82 -16.17 27.88 6.12
C HIS A 82 -16.34 28.74 4.85
N GLY A 83 -16.94 28.18 3.80
CA GLY A 83 -17.23 28.86 2.53
C GLY A 83 -18.73 29.01 2.34
#